data_AF-A0A534V176-F1
#
_entry.id   AF-A0A534V176-F1
#
_cell.length_a   1.000
_cell.length_b   1.000
_cell.length_c   1.000
_cell.angle_alpha   90.00
_cell.angle_beta   90.00
_cell.angle_gamma   90.00
#
_symmetry.space_group_name_H-M   'P 1'
#
loop_
_entity.id
_entity.type
_entity.pdbx_description
1 polymer ?
#
loop_
_entity_poly.entity_id
_entity_poly.type
_entity_poly.pdbx_seq_one_letter_code
_entity_poly.pdbx_strand_id
1 'polypeptide(L)'
;MQMGGEQSTGAAVRIDNDDIGGVVTSTKGPEAGVWVIVETTDLPTRFSRSVVTDDQGRYVVPDLPKASYSIWVRGYGLVDSPKIKATSGTIVNLTAVIAPDEAAAAQYYPAIYWYSMMKIPDKSEFGGKGKIPEKLTQNEYLNLLKSNGCANCHSQGVRAMRTFPQNVPHPFPPFKNSEEA
;
A
#
# COMPACT_ATOMS: atom_id res chain seq x y z
N MET A 1 -9.35 15.23 43.81
CA MET A 1 -8.22 14.31 43.67
C MET A 1 -7.90 14.16 42.19
N GLN A 2 -6.76 14.69 41.77
CA GLN A 2 -6.22 14.57 40.42
C GLN A 2 -5.61 13.16 40.29
N MET A 3 -6.16 12.29 39.44
CA MET A 3 -5.43 11.09 39.02
C MET A 3 -4.66 11.47 37.76
N GLY A 4 -3.35 11.65 37.93
CA GLY A 4 -2.43 11.75 36.81
C GLY A 4 -2.44 10.41 36.09
N GLY A 5 -2.89 10.41 34.83
CA GLY A 5 -2.66 9.28 33.95
C GLY A 5 -1.17 9.17 33.68
N GLU A 6 -0.54 8.15 34.23
CA GLU A 6 0.74 7.68 33.73
C GLU A 6 0.57 7.44 32.23
N GLN A 7 1.30 8.21 31.41
CA GLN A 7 1.56 7.84 30.03
C GLN A 7 2.20 6.46 30.08
N SER A 8 1.41 5.44 29.74
CA SER A 8 1.89 4.10 29.45
C SER A 8 2.94 4.23 28.35
N THR A 9 4.22 4.27 28.72
CA THR A 9 5.32 4.02 27.81
C THR A 9 5.12 2.58 27.32
N GLY A 10 4.55 2.45 26.12
CA GLY A 10 4.20 1.17 25.52
C GLY A 10 5.34 0.17 25.63
N ALA A 11 5.00 -1.09 25.92
CA ALA A 11 5.97 -2.17 26.08
C ALA A 11 6.99 -2.16 24.94
N ALA A 12 8.28 -2.16 25.29
CA ALA A 12 9.38 -2.13 24.34
C ALA A 12 9.23 -3.24 23.29
N VAL A 13 9.44 -2.88 22.02
CA VAL A 13 9.43 -3.83 20.91
C VAL A 13 10.53 -4.87 21.15
N ARG A 14 10.15 -6.14 21.16
CA ARG A 14 11.09 -7.25 21.31
C ARG A 14 11.47 -7.76 19.93
N ILE A 15 12.76 -7.97 19.74
CA ILE A 15 13.37 -8.52 18.54
C ILE A 15 14.44 -9.53 18.97
N ASP A 16 14.76 -10.48 18.11
CA ASP A 16 16.00 -11.24 18.20
C ASP A 16 17.04 -10.73 17.17
N ASN A 17 18.06 -11.53 16.86
CA ASN A 17 19.24 -11.08 16.11
C ASN A 17 19.03 -11.04 14.59
N ASP A 18 18.01 -11.73 14.08
CA ASP A 18 17.62 -11.73 12.67
C ASP A 18 16.39 -10.87 12.39
N ASP A 19 15.88 -10.17 13.39
CA ASP A 19 14.76 -9.24 13.27
C ASP A 19 15.19 -7.78 13.05
N ILE A 20 14.34 -6.97 12.42
CA ILE A 20 14.37 -5.50 12.57
C ILE A 20 13.03 -5.06 13.15
N GLY A 21 13.04 -4.32 14.25
CA GLY A 21 11.83 -3.83 14.89
C GLY A 21 11.85 -2.33 15.14
N GLY A 22 10.74 -1.78 15.60
CA GLY A 22 10.67 -0.39 16.01
C GLY A 22 9.25 0.15 16.07
N VAL A 23 9.15 1.47 16.18
CA VAL A 23 7.88 2.19 16.18
C VAL A 23 7.86 3.19 15.04
N VAL A 24 6.74 3.24 14.33
CA VAL A 24 6.45 4.25 13.32
C VAL A 24 5.58 5.36 13.93
N THR A 25 6.01 6.60 13.74
CA THR A 25 5.28 7.79 14.18
C THR A 25 5.21 8.84 13.09
N SER A 26 4.25 9.75 13.18
CA SER A 26 4.19 11.00 12.41
C SER A 26 3.93 12.18 13.35
N THR A 27 3.69 13.36 12.79
CA THR A 27 3.23 14.53 13.55
C THR A 27 1.87 14.31 14.22
N LYS A 28 1.14 13.23 13.89
CA LYS A 28 -0.14 12.85 14.51
C LYS A 28 0.00 11.80 15.62
N GLY A 29 1.21 11.32 15.91
CA GLY A 29 1.46 10.25 16.87
C GLY A 29 1.82 8.91 16.20
N PRO A 30 1.64 7.77 16.88
CA PRO A 30 1.89 6.46 16.30
C PRO A 30 1.03 6.18 15.07
N GLU A 31 1.62 5.59 14.04
CA GLU A 31 0.94 5.27 12.79
C GLU A 31 0.55 3.80 12.76
N ALA A 32 -0.74 3.52 12.88
CA ALA A 32 -1.30 2.18 12.81
C ALA A 32 -1.60 1.77 11.37
N GLY A 33 -1.43 0.49 11.03
CA GLY A 33 -1.83 -0.04 9.72
C GLY A 33 -0.94 0.41 8.56
N VAL A 34 0.23 0.99 8.82
CA VAL A 34 1.17 1.40 7.76
C VAL A 34 2.17 0.30 7.44
N TRP A 35 2.59 0.23 6.18
CA TRP A 35 3.57 -0.75 5.72
C TRP A 35 4.98 -0.29 6.06
N VAL A 36 5.71 -1.12 6.79
CA VAL A 36 7.17 -1.01 6.94
C VAL A 36 7.80 -1.97 5.95
N ILE A 37 8.56 -1.44 5.00
CA ILE A 37 9.12 -2.18 3.88
C ILE A 37 10.64 -2.21 4.02
N VAL A 38 11.22 -3.40 3.89
CA VAL A 38 12.66 -3.60 3.79
C VAL A 38 13.01 -4.16 2.43
N GLU A 39 14.07 -3.65 1.82
CA GLU A 39 14.62 -4.16 0.56
C GLU A 39 16.13 -4.29 0.64
N THR A 40 16.68 -5.31 -0.01
CA THR A 40 18.13 -5.43 -0.25
C THR A 40 18.43 -6.04 -1.62
N THR A 41 19.59 -5.67 -2.15
CA THR A 41 20.19 -6.24 -3.35
C THR A 41 21.50 -6.97 -3.04
N ASP A 42 21.85 -7.12 -1.76
CA ASP A 42 23.12 -7.73 -1.32
C ASP A 42 23.07 -9.26 -1.37
N LEU A 43 21.88 -9.83 -1.56
CA LEU A 43 21.64 -11.27 -1.70
C LEU A 43 21.68 -11.69 -3.19
N PRO A 44 21.84 -12.99 -3.50
CA PRO A 44 21.88 -13.48 -4.89
C PRO A 44 20.65 -13.11 -5.74
N THR A 45 19.51 -12.86 -5.08
CA THR A 45 18.30 -12.31 -5.67
C THR A 45 17.86 -11.05 -4.91
N ARG A 46 17.16 -10.14 -5.60
CA ARG A 46 16.53 -9.01 -4.91
C ARG A 46 15.57 -9.53 -3.85
N PHE A 47 15.68 -9.00 -2.64
CA PHE A 47 14.83 -9.37 -1.53
C PHE A 47 14.00 -8.17 -1.08
N SER A 48 12.72 -8.41 -0.83
CA SER A 48 11.80 -7.44 -0.25
C SER A 48 10.90 -8.14 0.76
N ARG A 49 10.67 -7.52 1.91
CA ARG A 49 9.71 -7.97 2.92
C ARG A 49 8.97 -6.75 3.45
N SER A 50 7.68 -6.91 3.72
CA SER A 50 6.86 -5.84 4.28
C SER A 50 5.99 -6.38 5.40
N VAL A 51 5.82 -5.57 6.43
CA VAL A 51 4.96 -5.84 7.59
C VAL A 51 4.06 -4.64 7.84
N VAL A 52 3.02 -4.82 8.63
CA VAL A 52 2.07 -3.76 8.97
C VAL A 52 2.18 -3.44 10.45
N THR A 53 2.19 -2.16 10.80
CA THR A 53 2.22 -1.72 12.20
C THR A 53 0.94 -2.01 12.95
N ASP A 54 1.05 -2.27 14.25
CA ASP A 54 -0.10 -2.37 15.15
C ASP A 54 -0.68 -1.00 15.54
N ASP A 55 -1.71 -0.99 16.39
CA ASP A 55 -2.39 0.24 16.88
C ASP A 55 -1.47 1.19 17.66
N GLN A 56 -0.30 0.73 18.09
CA GLN A 56 0.73 1.51 18.78
C GLN A 56 1.87 1.91 17.82
N GLY A 57 1.72 1.68 16.52
CA GLY A 57 2.74 1.94 15.51
C GLY A 57 3.91 0.97 15.54
N ARG A 58 3.85 -0.12 16.33
CA ARG A 58 4.97 -1.04 16.51
C ARG A 58 5.04 -2.04 15.35
N TYR A 59 6.24 -2.42 14.98
CA TYR A 59 6.48 -3.45 13.98
C TYR A 59 7.68 -4.33 14.32
N VAL A 60 7.67 -5.54 13.76
CA VAL A 60 8.82 -6.43 13.67
C VAL A 60 8.82 -7.01 12.27
N VAL A 61 9.95 -6.90 11.57
CA VAL A 61 10.24 -7.61 10.32
C VAL A 61 11.11 -8.80 10.70
N PRO A 62 10.54 -10.02 10.75
CA PRO A 62 11.25 -11.15 11.31
C PRO A 62 12.19 -11.80 10.30
N ASP A 63 13.02 -12.76 10.74
CA ASP A 63 13.76 -13.74 9.94
C ASP A 63 14.48 -13.15 8.71
N LEU A 64 15.21 -12.05 8.89
CA LEU A 64 15.94 -11.39 7.80
C LEU A 64 17.29 -12.08 7.58
N PRO A 65 17.60 -12.52 6.34
CA PRO A 65 18.94 -12.94 5.99
C PRO A 65 19.99 -11.87 6.32
N LYS A 66 21.22 -12.27 6.59
CA LYS A 66 22.30 -11.32 6.89
C LYS A 66 22.63 -10.46 5.66
N ALA A 67 22.24 -9.19 5.68
CA ALA A 67 22.47 -8.21 4.63
C ALA A 67 22.29 -6.77 5.16
N SER A 68 22.64 -5.76 4.35
CA SER A 68 22.22 -4.38 4.59
C SER A 68 20.88 -4.12 3.90
N TYR A 69 19.93 -3.56 4.63
CA TYR A 69 18.58 -3.27 4.14
C TYR A 69 18.36 -1.77 4.01
N SER A 70 17.63 -1.37 2.98
CA SER A 70 16.93 -0.10 2.94
C SER A 70 15.54 -0.30 3.56
N ILE A 71 15.21 0.45 4.61
CA ILE A 71 13.92 0.41 5.30
C ILE A 71 13.18 1.74 5.18
N TRP A 72 11.87 1.71 4.95
CA TRP A 72 11.01 2.89 4.91
C TRP A 72 9.54 2.56 5.19
N VAL A 73 8.73 3.60 5.32
CA VAL A 73 7.29 3.52 5.59
C VAL A 73 6.49 3.98 4.39
N ARG A 74 5.39 3.28 4.13
CA ARG A 74 4.32 3.66 3.19
C ARG A 74 2.97 3.44 3.87
N GLY A 75 1.94 4.21 3.53
CA GLY A 75 0.61 4.01 4.09
C GLY A 75 -0.49 4.76 3.35
N TYR A 76 -1.74 4.50 3.72
CA TYR A 76 -2.88 5.31 3.27
C TYR A 76 -2.75 6.74 3.82
N GLY A 77 -2.98 7.75 2.98
CA GLY A 77 -2.80 9.16 3.36
C GLY A 77 -1.33 9.61 3.49
N LEU A 78 -0.37 8.76 3.15
CA LEU A 78 1.07 9.03 3.27
C LEU A 78 1.76 9.01 1.89
N VAL A 79 2.95 9.59 1.84
CA VAL A 79 3.96 9.31 0.81
C VAL A 79 5.07 8.43 1.40
N ASP A 80 5.92 7.87 0.55
CA ASP A 80 7.08 7.12 1.03
C ASP A 80 7.94 8.00 1.95
N SER A 81 8.28 7.47 3.12
CA SER A 81 9.30 8.10 3.98
C SER A 81 10.69 8.01 3.33
N PRO A 82 11.65 8.82 3.79
CA PRO A 82 13.06 8.60 3.45
C PRO A 82 13.47 7.16 3.75
N LYS A 83 14.26 6.56 2.83
CA LYS A 83 14.85 5.23 3.04
C LYS A 83 16.06 5.35 3.96
N ILE A 84 16.11 4.52 5.01
CA ILE A 84 17.20 4.46 5.98
C ILE A 84 17.91 3.12 5.82
N LYS A 85 19.21 3.07 6.14
CA LYS A 85 19.98 1.81 6.15
C LYS A 85 19.91 1.14 7.53
N ALA A 86 19.68 -0.17 7.53
CA ALA A 86 19.62 -0.98 8.75
C ALA A 86 20.15 -2.40 8.49
N THR A 87 20.51 -3.10 9.56
CA THR A 87 20.86 -4.54 9.56
C THR A 87 19.98 -5.26 10.57
N SER A 88 19.85 -6.58 10.45
CA SER A 88 19.15 -7.39 11.44
C SER A 88 19.74 -7.23 12.85
N GLY A 89 18.92 -7.49 13.87
CA GLY A 89 19.23 -7.30 15.28
C GLY A 89 19.14 -5.84 15.75
N THR A 90 18.44 -4.97 15.02
CA THR A 90 18.37 -3.54 15.35
C THR A 90 16.94 -3.03 15.56
N ILE A 91 16.82 -2.08 16.51
CA ILE A 91 15.62 -1.27 16.67
C ILE A 91 15.78 0.03 15.87
N VAL A 92 14.85 0.27 14.96
CA VAL A 92 14.84 1.44 14.07
C VAL A 92 13.48 2.12 14.20
N ASN A 93 13.43 3.28 14.84
CA ASN A 93 12.21 4.08 14.83
C ASN A 93 12.11 4.85 13.51
N LEU A 94 10.94 4.83 12.90
CA LEU A 94 10.70 5.44 11.59
C LEU A 94 9.71 6.60 11.71
N THR A 95 9.94 7.63 10.91
CA THR A 95 9.02 8.77 10.80
C THR A 95 8.29 8.69 9.47
N ALA A 96 6.97 8.51 9.53
CA ALA A 96 6.09 8.53 8.38
C ALA A 96 5.92 9.96 7.85
N VAL A 97 5.69 10.10 6.54
CA VAL A 97 5.50 11.39 5.88
C VAL A 97 4.06 11.50 5.41
N ILE A 98 3.32 12.43 6.01
CA ILE A 98 1.94 12.74 5.62
C ILE A 98 1.96 13.25 4.18
N ALA A 99 1.05 12.73 3.35
CA ALA A 99 0.96 13.21 1.98
C ALA A 99 0.51 14.68 1.96
N PRO A 100 1.08 15.51 1.07
CA PRO A 100 0.69 16.92 0.96
C PRO A 100 -0.75 17.09 0.48
N ASP A 101 -1.29 16.12 -0.26
CA ASP A 101 -2.66 16.10 -0.76
C ASP A 101 -3.11 14.65 -1.06
N GLU A 102 -4.41 14.48 -1.35
CA GLU A 102 -5.01 13.17 -1.68
C GLU A 102 -4.45 12.56 -2.98
N ALA A 103 -4.08 13.40 -3.95
CA ALA A 103 -3.57 12.93 -5.24
C ALA A 103 -2.17 12.31 -5.10
N ALA A 104 -1.33 12.90 -4.23
CA ALA A 104 -0.02 12.39 -3.86
C ALA A 104 -0.15 11.06 -3.08
N ALA A 105 -1.07 10.98 -2.11
CA ALA A 105 -1.32 9.74 -1.38
C ALA A 105 -1.78 8.61 -2.32
N ALA A 106 -2.71 8.91 -3.22
CA ALA A 106 -3.28 7.97 -4.18
C ALA A 106 -2.25 7.39 -5.16
N GLN A 107 -1.03 7.94 -5.28
CA GLN A 107 0.04 7.33 -6.09
C GLN A 107 0.49 5.97 -5.56
N TYR A 108 0.32 5.72 -4.26
CA TYR A 108 0.81 4.55 -3.57
C TYR A 108 -0.27 3.50 -3.27
N TYR A 109 -1.53 3.81 -3.52
CA TYR A 109 -2.64 2.94 -3.15
C TYR A 109 -2.69 1.69 -4.02
N PRO A 110 -2.79 0.49 -3.40
CA PRO A 110 -2.99 -0.75 -4.15
C PRO A 110 -4.39 -0.81 -4.77
N ALA A 111 -4.58 -1.69 -5.77
CA ALA A 111 -5.87 -1.85 -6.45
C ALA A 111 -7.04 -2.11 -5.51
N ILE A 112 -6.79 -2.81 -4.39
CA ILE A 112 -7.80 -3.14 -3.39
C ILE A 112 -8.46 -1.90 -2.76
N TYR A 113 -7.75 -0.77 -2.66
CA TYR A 113 -8.35 0.48 -2.19
C TYR A 113 -9.43 1.00 -3.14
N TRP A 114 -9.19 0.91 -4.46
CA TRP A 114 -10.17 1.34 -5.44
C TRP A 114 -11.37 0.39 -5.47
N TYR A 115 -11.12 -0.92 -5.35
CA TYR A 115 -12.19 -1.90 -5.22
C TYR A 115 -13.03 -1.73 -3.95
N SER A 116 -12.44 -1.29 -2.82
CA SER A 116 -13.20 -1.06 -1.59
C SER A 116 -14.14 0.15 -1.66
N MET A 117 -13.86 1.09 -2.57
CA MET A 117 -14.74 2.23 -2.85
C MET A 117 -15.82 1.93 -3.89
N MET A 118 -15.71 0.81 -4.62
CA MET A 118 -16.71 0.44 -5.63
C MET A 118 -18.03 0.04 -4.98
N LYS A 119 -19.11 0.69 -5.40
CA LYS A 119 -20.47 0.27 -5.10
C LYS A 119 -20.87 -0.82 -6.09
N ILE A 120 -21.09 -2.04 -5.58
CA ILE A 120 -21.63 -3.12 -6.40
C ILE A 120 -23.09 -2.76 -6.73
N PRO A 121 -23.50 -2.76 -8.01
CA PRO A 121 -24.89 -2.50 -8.39
C PRO A 121 -25.84 -3.46 -7.69
N ASP A 122 -27.03 -2.98 -7.35
CA ASP A 122 -28.05 -3.79 -6.69
C ASP A 122 -28.57 -4.90 -7.61
N LYS A 123 -29.03 -6.01 -7.03
CA LYS A 123 -29.57 -7.14 -7.82
C LYS A 123 -30.69 -6.72 -8.77
N SER A 124 -31.47 -5.71 -8.39
CA SER A 124 -32.57 -5.17 -9.19
C SER A 124 -32.13 -4.45 -10.47
N GLU A 125 -30.86 -4.06 -10.58
CA GLU A 125 -30.32 -3.36 -11.75
C GLU A 125 -29.90 -4.31 -12.88
N PHE A 126 -29.85 -5.62 -12.62
CA PHE A 126 -29.52 -6.66 -13.59
C PHE A 126 -30.77 -7.22 -14.29
N GLY A 127 -30.58 -7.89 -15.43
CA GLY A 127 -31.68 -8.48 -16.20
C GLY A 127 -32.47 -7.46 -17.04
N GLY A 128 -31.79 -6.43 -17.56
CA GLY A 128 -32.37 -5.46 -18.51
C GLY A 128 -33.22 -4.35 -17.87
N LYS A 129 -33.23 -4.26 -16.54
CA LYS A 129 -34.01 -3.26 -15.78
C LYS A 129 -33.29 -1.92 -15.60
N GLY A 130 -32.06 -1.80 -16.07
CA GLY A 130 -31.22 -0.61 -15.94
C GLY A 130 -30.21 -0.49 -17.09
N LYS A 131 -29.10 0.21 -16.87
CA LYS A 131 -28.03 0.38 -17.87
C LYS A 131 -27.14 -0.87 -18.02
N ILE A 132 -27.32 -1.88 -17.18
CA ILE A 132 -26.55 -3.12 -17.21
C ILE A 132 -27.11 -4.02 -18.32
N PRO A 133 -26.25 -4.56 -19.22
CA PRO A 133 -26.69 -5.45 -20.28
C PRO A 133 -27.57 -6.60 -19.78
N GLU A 134 -28.66 -6.89 -20.49
CA GLU A 134 -29.70 -7.83 -20.07
C GLU A 134 -29.16 -9.21 -19.68
N LYS A 135 -28.19 -9.72 -20.44
CA LYS A 135 -27.61 -11.05 -20.24
C LYS A 135 -26.60 -11.12 -19.09
N LEU A 136 -26.13 -9.97 -18.58
CA LEU A 136 -25.15 -9.96 -17.50
C LEU A 136 -25.86 -10.13 -16.17
N THR A 137 -25.50 -11.17 -15.42
CA THR A 137 -25.99 -11.36 -14.04
C THR A 137 -25.07 -10.68 -13.02
N GLN A 138 -25.58 -10.41 -11.81
CA GLN A 138 -24.74 -9.86 -10.74
C GLN A 138 -23.58 -10.80 -10.36
N ASN A 139 -23.82 -12.11 -10.37
CA ASN A 139 -22.77 -13.09 -10.08
C ASN A 139 -21.69 -13.08 -11.16
N GLU A 140 -22.08 -12.97 -12.44
CA GLU A 140 -21.13 -12.89 -13.54
C GLU A 140 -20.35 -11.57 -13.51
N TYR A 141 -21.01 -10.45 -13.19
CA TYR A 141 -20.34 -9.17 -12.93
C TYR A 141 -19.29 -9.30 -11.82
N LEU A 142 -19.65 -9.91 -10.67
CA LEU A 142 -18.70 -10.14 -9.58
C LEU A 142 -17.57 -11.08 -9.96
N ASN A 143 -17.85 -12.12 -10.76
CA ASN A 143 -16.85 -13.07 -11.24
C ASN A 143 -15.83 -12.39 -12.18
N LEU A 144 -16.31 -11.55 -13.10
CA LEU A 144 -15.46 -10.76 -13.99
C LEU A 144 -14.62 -9.76 -13.20
N LEU A 145 -15.20 -9.11 -12.19
CA LEU A 145 -14.46 -8.16 -11.35
C LEU A 145 -13.37 -8.84 -10.51
N LYS A 146 -13.68 -9.99 -9.91
CA LYS A 146 -12.80 -10.63 -8.91
C LYS A 146 -11.75 -11.57 -9.50
N SER A 147 -12.05 -12.25 -10.61
CA SER A 147 -11.25 -13.42 -11.00
C SER A 147 -11.04 -13.58 -12.50
N ASN A 148 -12.09 -13.45 -13.31
CA ASN A 148 -12.08 -13.88 -14.70
C ASN A 148 -12.14 -12.74 -15.74
N GLY A 149 -12.17 -11.49 -15.29
CA GLY A 149 -12.08 -10.31 -16.17
C GLY A 149 -10.68 -9.70 -16.15
N CYS A 150 -10.51 -8.60 -16.90
CA CYS A 150 -9.23 -7.92 -17.08
C CYS A 150 -8.61 -7.40 -15.77
N ALA A 151 -9.45 -7.17 -14.75
CA ALA A 151 -9.08 -6.50 -13.50
C ALA A 151 -8.09 -7.32 -12.64
N ASN A 152 -7.94 -8.62 -12.92
CA ASN A 152 -6.97 -9.49 -12.26
C ASN A 152 -5.51 -9.18 -12.66
N CYS A 153 -5.28 -8.83 -13.94
CA CYS A 153 -3.97 -8.48 -14.50
C CYS A 153 -3.80 -6.97 -14.62
N HIS A 154 -4.87 -6.25 -14.96
CA HIS A 154 -4.91 -4.80 -15.09
C HIS A 154 -5.46 -4.18 -13.81
N SER A 155 -4.60 -4.21 -12.78
CA SER A 155 -4.90 -3.71 -11.44
C SER A 155 -5.49 -2.30 -11.45
N GLN A 156 -6.76 -2.16 -11.10
CA GLN A 156 -7.47 -0.89 -11.19
C GLN A 156 -6.82 0.21 -10.34
N GLY A 157 -6.72 1.42 -10.90
CA GLY A 157 -6.30 2.62 -10.17
C GLY A 157 -4.84 2.66 -9.71
N VAL A 158 -4.04 1.60 -9.92
CA VAL A 158 -2.59 1.67 -9.64
C VAL A 158 -1.91 2.63 -10.61
N ARG A 159 -0.84 3.28 -10.17
CA ARG A 159 -0.13 4.28 -10.99
C ARG A 159 0.26 3.76 -12.38
N ALA A 160 0.78 2.53 -12.46
CA ALA A 160 1.19 1.91 -13.72
C ALA A 160 0.03 1.78 -14.74
N MET A 161 -1.22 1.68 -14.29
CA MET A 161 -2.40 1.64 -15.17
C MET A 161 -2.96 3.05 -15.47
N ARG A 162 -2.46 4.10 -14.81
CA ARG A 162 -2.88 5.50 -14.98
C ARG A 162 -1.85 6.35 -15.74
N THR A 163 -0.64 5.83 -15.94
CA THR A 163 0.47 6.60 -16.54
C THR A 163 1.16 5.78 -17.61
N PHE A 164 1.53 6.43 -18.70
CA PHE A 164 2.40 5.82 -19.71
C PHE A 164 3.88 6.01 -19.33
N PRO A 165 4.75 4.99 -19.47
CA PRO A 165 6.18 5.16 -19.19
C PRO A 165 6.79 6.15 -20.18
N GLN A 166 7.59 7.10 -19.68
CA GLN A 166 8.25 8.10 -20.53
C GLN A 166 9.40 7.52 -21.37
N ASN A 167 10.01 6.43 -20.90
CA ASN A 167 11.21 5.84 -21.49
C ASN A 167 10.91 4.49 -22.15
N VAL A 168 9.98 4.46 -23.10
CA VAL A 168 9.75 3.26 -23.92
C VAL A 168 10.66 3.27 -25.16
N PRO A 169 11.18 2.11 -25.61
CA PRO A 169 12.07 2.04 -26.80
C PRO A 169 11.45 2.61 -28.08
N HIS A 170 10.11 2.64 -28.15
CA HIS A 170 9.34 3.21 -29.24
C HIS A 170 8.27 4.13 -28.63
N PRO A 171 8.53 5.45 -28.50
CA PRO A 171 7.53 6.38 -28.01
C PRO A 171 6.33 6.39 -28.96
N PHE A 172 5.14 6.21 -28.39
CA PHE A 172 3.91 6.29 -29.16
C PHE A 172 3.70 7.72 -29.66
N PRO A 173 3.09 7.90 -30.85
CA PRO A 173 2.67 9.23 -31.29
C PRO A 173 1.66 9.82 -30.28
N PRO A 174 1.47 11.15 -30.26
CA PRO A 174 0.46 11.77 -29.40
C PRO A 174 -0.91 11.12 -29.67
N PHE A 175 -1.50 10.56 -28.63
CA PHE A 175 -2.86 10.02 -28.69
C PHE A 175 -3.86 11.15 -28.50
N LYS A 176 -4.90 11.18 -29.34
CA LYS A 176 -6.10 11.98 -29.08
C LYS A 176 -6.97 11.23 -28.08
N ASN A 177 -7.44 11.91 -27.04
CA ASN A 177 -8.44 11.33 -26.14
C ASN A 177 -9.84 11.33 -26.81
N SER A 178 -10.84 10.74 -26.15
CA SER A 178 -12.21 10.64 -26.68
C SER A 178 -12.93 11.98 -26.87
N GLU A 179 -12.40 13.07 -26.30
CA GLU A 179 -12.92 14.44 -26.47
C GLU A 179 -12.23 15.18 -27.62
N GLU A 180 -11.02 14.75 -28.00
CA GLU A 180 -10.19 15.33 -29.06
C GLU A 180 -10.31 14.59 -30.42
N ALA A 181 -11.00 13.45 -30.43
CA ALA A 181 -11.20 12.55 -31.57
C ALA A 181 -12.35 12.98 -32.48
#